data_AF-A0A942MUR4-F1
#
_entry.id   AF-A0A942MUR4-F1
#
_cell.length_a   1.000
_cell.length_b   1.000
_cell.length_c   1.000
_cell.angle_alpha   90.00
_cell.angle_beta   90.00
_cell.angle_gamma   90.00
#
_symmetry.space_group_name_H-M   'P 1'
#
loop_
_entity.id
_entity.type
_entity.pdbx_description
1 polymer ?
#
loop_
_entity_poly.entity_id
_entity_poly.type
_entity_poly.pdbx_seq_one_letter_code
_entity_poly.pdbx_strand_id
1 'polypeptide(L)'
;MKAEPKQETLIEMFTTAIGQVEWMTIDNIVKEVGKNPELAERLLSDAKDKALKFACRQLLRSIKTEEGLPAFASIVEADPNGNEQRVYKQEALFDVNDYKQVVNYHSKQMVHHAKMARHYAKECQHQTSEQIHLPFDENAILLD
;
A
#
# COMPACT_ATOMS: atom_id res chain seq x y z
N MET A 1 -14.32 -15.30 40.06
CA MET A 1 -13.69 -14.47 39.02
C MET A 1 -14.78 -13.94 38.11
N LYS A 2 -14.94 -12.62 37.98
CA LYS A 2 -15.83 -12.05 36.95
C LYS A 2 -15.10 -12.16 35.62
N ALA A 3 -15.74 -12.74 34.61
CA ALA A 3 -15.20 -12.76 33.25
C ALA A 3 -15.08 -11.31 32.75
N GLU A 4 -13.93 -10.95 32.18
CA GLU A 4 -13.78 -9.68 31.48
C GLU A 4 -14.73 -9.66 30.28
N PRO A 5 -15.44 -8.54 30.01
CA PRO A 5 -16.33 -8.45 28.87
C PRO A 5 -15.53 -8.61 27.57
N LYS A 6 -16.05 -9.43 26.65
CA LYS A 6 -15.45 -9.64 25.33
C LYS A 6 -15.38 -8.29 24.60
N GLN A 7 -14.18 -7.86 24.25
CA GLN A 7 -13.98 -6.62 23.51
C GLN A 7 -14.55 -6.77 22.10
N GLU A 8 -15.42 -5.84 21.70
CA GLU A 8 -16.06 -5.86 20.39
C GLU A 8 -15.05 -5.52 19.28
N THR A 9 -15.08 -6.28 18.19
CA THR A 9 -14.24 -6.04 17.03
C THR A 9 -14.69 -4.79 16.28
N LEU A 10 -13.78 -4.18 15.51
CA LEU A 10 -14.09 -2.96 14.73
C LEU A 10 -15.25 -3.21 13.74
N ILE A 11 -15.33 -4.42 13.17
CA ILE A 11 -16.39 -4.81 12.23
C ILE A 11 -17.73 -4.98 12.94
N GLU A 12 -17.76 -5.59 14.13
CA GLU A 12 -18.96 -5.72 14.94
C GLU A 12 -19.49 -4.33 15.34
N MET A 13 -18.61 -3.45 15.87
CA MET A 13 -18.96 -2.07 16.20
C MET A 13 -19.49 -1.30 14.97
N PHE A 14 -18.84 -1.45 13.81
CA PHE A 14 -19.26 -0.81 12.57
C PHE A 14 -20.63 -1.31 12.11
N THR A 15 -20.84 -2.63 12.12
CA THR A 15 -22.12 -3.27 11.74
C THR A 15 -23.25 -2.84 12.66
N THR A 16 -22.98 -2.78 13.98
CA THR A 16 -23.91 -2.26 14.98
C THR A 16 -24.24 -0.79 14.72
N ALA A 17 -23.24 0.05 14.41
CA ALA A 17 -23.44 1.47 14.17
C ALA A 17 -24.28 1.78 12.92
N ILE A 18 -24.16 0.97 11.86
CA ILE A 18 -24.95 1.15 10.62
C ILE A 18 -26.30 0.41 10.65
N GLY A 19 -26.53 -0.44 11.65
CA GLY A 19 -27.76 -1.24 11.80
C GLY A 19 -27.91 -2.38 10.78
N GLN A 20 -29.08 -3.02 10.73
CA GLN A 20 -29.44 -3.91 9.61
C GLN A 20 -29.77 -3.04 8.39
N VAL A 21 -28.77 -2.80 7.55
CA VAL A 21 -28.78 -1.68 6.59
C VAL A 21 -29.64 -1.96 5.35
N GLU A 22 -30.62 -1.09 5.10
CA GLU A 22 -31.07 -0.73 3.74
C GLU A 22 -29.99 0.09 3.01
N TRP A 23 -30.02 0.10 1.67
CA TRP A 23 -29.07 0.85 0.84
C TRP A 23 -28.96 2.34 1.24
N MET A 24 -27.76 2.78 1.65
CA MET A 24 -27.47 4.19 2.01
C MET A 24 -26.16 4.70 1.39
N THR A 25 -26.01 6.02 1.30
CA THR A 25 -24.79 6.68 0.79
C THR A 25 -23.65 6.64 1.81
N ILE A 26 -22.40 6.76 1.33
CA ILE A 26 -21.21 6.82 2.19
C ILE A 26 -21.32 7.98 3.20
N ASP A 27 -21.83 9.15 2.79
CA ASP A 27 -21.98 10.29 3.70
C ASP A 27 -22.91 9.99 4.88
N ASN A 28 -23.97 9.21 4.64
CA ASN A 28 -24.88 8.81 5.71
C ASN A 28 -24.24 7.75 6.61
N ILE A 29 -23.46 6.81 6.05
CA ILE A 29 -22.66 5.86 6.84
C ILE A 29 -21.70 6.61 7.76
N VAL A 30 -20.98 7.62 7.26
CA VAL A 30 -20.06 8.44 8.06
C VAL A 30 -20.79 9.15 9.20
N LYS A 31 -22.00 9.67 8.96
CA LYS A 31 -22.83 10.29 10.00
C LYS A 31 -23.24 9.29 11.08
N GLU A 32 -23.67 8.08 10.71
CA GLU A 32 -24.05 7.04 11.67
C GLU A 32 -22.85 6.57 12.51
N VAL A 33 -21.71 6.32 11.86
CA VAL A 33 -20.44 6.01 12.56
C VAL A 33 -20.06 7.13 13.53
N GLY A 34 -20.23 8.40 13.13
CA GLY A 34 -19.95 9.56 13.98
C GLY A 34 -20.83 9.66 15.24
N LYS A 35 -21.95 8.93 15.31
CA LYS A 35 -22.78 8.84 16.53
C LYS A 35 -22.20 7.90 17.59
N ASN A 36 -21.20 7.09 17.22
CA ASN A 36 -20.45 6.23 18.14
C ASN A 36 -19.02 6.79 18.32
N PRO A 37 -18.76 7.57 19.39
CA PRO A 37 -17.46 8.22 19.59
C PRO A 37 -16.29 7.23 19.69
N GLU A 38 -16.50 6.07 20.29
CA GLU A 38 -15.46 5.04 20.43
C GLU A 38 -15.08 4.45 19.07
N LEU A 39 -16.08 4.11 18.25
CA LEU A 39 -15.83 3.62 16.89
C LEU A 39 -15.16 4.70 16.03
N ALA A 40 -15.66 5.94 16.10
CA ALA A 40 -15.10 7.06 15.35
C ALA A 40 -13.63 7.33 15.75
N GLU A 41 -13.31 7.32 17.05
CA GLU A 41 -11.95 7.49 17.55
C GLU A 41 -11.02 6.37 17.05
N ARG A 42 -11.45 5.11 17.15
CA ARG A 42 -10.66 3.96 16.67
C ARG A 42 -10.42 3.99 15.16
N LEU A 43 -11.41 4.42 14.36
CA LEU A 43 -11.25 4.59 12.92
C LEU A 43 -10.30 5.76 12.59
N LEU A 44 -10.40 6.85 13.35
CA LEU A 44 -9.63 8.07 13.11
C LEU A 44 -8.19 7.98 13.62
N SER A 45 -7.89 7.25 14.70
CA SER A 45 -6.52 7.14 15.23
C SER A 45 -5.57 6.57 14.16
N ASP A 46 -5.98 5.47 13.55
CA ASP A 46 -5.21 4.80 12.51
C ASP A 46 -5.16 5.61 11.22
N ALA A 47 -6.28 6.25 10.84
CA ALA A 47 -6.35 7.06 9.64
C ALA A 47 -5.48 8.31 9.75
N LYS A 48 -5.48 8.97 10.91
CA LYS A 48 -4.68 10.17 11.18
C LYS A 48 -3.19 9.85 11.11
N ASP A 49 -2.75 8.78 11.76
CA ASP A 49 -1.33 8.38 11.73
C ASP A 49 -0.87 8.03 10.31
N LYS A 50 -1.70 7.31 9.55
CA LYS A 50 -1.41 7.01 8.13
C LYS A 50 -1.33 8.28 7.29
N ALA A 51 -2.30 9.19 7.44
CA ALA A 51 -2.33 10.45 6.70
C ALA A 51 -1.13 11.35 7.05
N LEU A 52 -0.78 11.46 8.33
CA LEU A 52 0.39 12.20 8.80
C LEU A 52 1.69 11.60 8.28
N LYS A 53 1.86 10.27 8.36
CA LYS A 53 3.04 9.58 7.80
C LYS A 53 3.17 9.84 6.31
N PHE A 54 2.07 9.76 5.56
CA PHE A 54 2.07 10.07 4.13
C PHE A 54 2.48 11.53 3.87
N ALA A 55 1.88 12.49 4.57
CA ALA A 55 2.22 13.92 4.43
C ALA A 55 3.70 14.19 4.78
N CYS A 56 4.20 13.64 5.88
CA CYS A 56 5.61 13.74 6.27
C CYS A 56 6.54 13.19 5.18
N ARG A 57 6.21 12.06 4.54
CA ARG A 57 7.03 11.50 3.45
C ARG A 57 7.08 12.43 2.24
N GLN A 58 5.96 13.06 1.87
CA GLN A 58 5.94 14.02 0.76
C GLN A 58 6.78 15.26 1.08
N LEU A 59 6.70 15.76 2.32
CA LEU A 59 7.53 16.88 2.77
C LEU A 59 9.01 16.51 2.79
N LEU A 60 9.39 15.36 3.34
CA LEU A 60 10.78 14.88 3.36
C LEU A 60 11.40 14.76 1.95
N ARG A 61 10.62 14.33 0.95
CA ARG A 61 11.05 14.30 -0.46
C ARG A 61 11.28 15.69 -1.05
N SER A 62 10.62 16.70 -0.50
CA SER A 62 10.70 18.10 -0.96
C SER A 62 11.84 18.88 -0.32
N ILE A 63 12.42 18.37 0.78
CA ILE A 63 13.58 18.98 1.44
C ILE A 63 14.81 18.76 0.56
N LYS A 64 15.51 19.85 0.26
CA LYS A 64 16.74 19.85 -0.54
C LYS A 64 17.93 20.36 0.29
N THR A 65 19.13 19.89 -0.02
CA THR A 65 20.39 20.44 0.48
C THR A 65 20.68 21.79 -0.18
N GLU A 66 21.73 22.49 0.26
CA GLU A 66 22.14 23.78 -0.30
C GLU A 66 22.48 23.68 -1.80
N GLU A 67 22.90 22.49 -2.25
CA GLU A 67 23.21 22.16 -3.64
C GLU A 67 21.97 21.76 -4.47
N GLY A 68 20.77 21.82 -3.87
CA GLY A 68 19.50 21.51 -4.55
C GLY A 68 19.20 20.01 -4.69
N LEU A 69 20.01 19.14 -4.06
CA LEU A 69 19.79 17.70 -4.05
C LEU A 69 18.76 17.30 -2.99
N PRO A 70 17.91 16.29 -3.21
CA PRO A 70 16.97 15.87 -2.17
C PRO A 70 17.70 15.34 -0.93
N ALA A 71 17.41 15.89 0.25
CA ALA A 71 18.09 15.53 1.49
C ALA A 71 17.78 14.08 1.94
N PHE A 72 16.58 13.59 1.61
CA PHE A 72 16.08 12.27 2.01
C PHE A 72 15.62 11.42 0.80
N ALA A 73 16.25 11.50 -0.36
CA ALA A 73 15.96 10.59 -1.49
C ALA A 73 16.85 9.34 -1.47
N SER A 74 16.56 8.40 -2.37
CA SER A 74 17.51 7.34 -2.68
C SER A 74 18.77 7.96 -3.28
N ILE A 75 19.93 7.56 -2.76
CA ILE A 75 21.22 7.89 -3.34
C ILE A 75 21.82 6.63 -3.95
N VAL A 76 22.77 6.82 -4.85
CA VAL A 76 23.60 5.73 -5.34
C VAL A 76 24.84 5.67 -4.44
N GLU A 77 25.09 4.51 -3.85
CA GLU A 77 26.31 4.22 -3.07
C GLU A 77 27.03 3.03 -3.71
N ALA A 78 28.33 2.90 -3.50
CA ALA A 78 29.06 1.71 -3.91
C ALA A 78 28.93 0.62 -2.83
N ASP A 79 28.63 -0.61 -3.24
CA ASP A 79 28.68 -1.79 -2.37
C ASP A 79 30.15 -2.15 -2.01
N PRO A 80 30.39 -3.11 -1.10
CA PRO A 80 31.76 -3.54 -0.73
C PRO A 80 32.60 -4.09 -1.90
N ASN A 81 31.99 -4.42 -3.03
CA ASN A 81 32.65 -4.90 -4.24
C ASN A 81 32.80 -3.79 -5.30
N GLY A 82 32.38 -2.56 -5.01
CA GLY A 82 32.44 -1.40 -5.90
C GLY A 82 31.28 -1.26 -6.88
N ASN A 83 30.22 -2.07 -6.78
CA ASN A 83 29.04 -1.93 -7.64
C ASN A 83 28.13 -0.82 -7.15
N GLU A 84 27.56 -0.05 -8.07
CA GLU A 84 26.55 0.94 -7.74
C GLU A 84 25.26 0.27 -7.23
N GLN A 85 24.91 0.55 -5.98
CA GLN A 85 23.64 0.19 -5.37
C GLN A 85 22.81 1.45 -5.09
N ARG A 86 21.52 1.39 -5.41
CA ARG A 86 20.59 2.46 -5.07
C ARG A 86 20.09 2.23 -3.64
N VAL A 87 20.58 3.04 -2.71
CA VAL A 87 20.18 2.99 -1.30
C VAL A 87 19.09 4.01 -1.05
N TYR A 88 17.91 3.55 -0.65
CA TYR A 88 16.85 4.44 -0.20
C TYR A 88 17.20 4.93 1.20
N LYS A 89 17.70 6.17 1.35
CA LYS A 89 17.91 6.76 2.69
C LYS A 89 16.64 6.75 3.57
N GLN A 90 15.47 6.66 2.93
CA GLN A 90 14.18 6.53 3.61
C GLN A 90 13.96 5.15 4.26
N GLU A 91 14.63 4.08 3.81
CA GLU A 91 14.49 2.74 4.41
C GLU A 91 14.99 2.70 5.86
N ALA A 92 15.98 3.53 6.20
CA ALA A 92 16.42 3.73 7.58
C ALA A 92 15.31 4.32 8.49
N LEU A 93 14.26 4.90 7.89
CA LEU A 93 13.11 5.49 8.56
C LEU A 93 11.85 4.61 8.48
N PHE A 94 11.93 3.43 7.84
CA PHE A 94 10.77 2.56 7.66
C PHE A 94 10.44 1.79 8.94
N ASP A 95 9.15 1.75 9.26
CA ASP A 95 8.61 0.75 10.19
C ASP A 95 8.16 -0.53 9.44
N VAL A 96 7.73 -1.55 10.18
CA VAL A 96 7.25 -2.81 9.60
C VAL A 96 6.08 -2.60 8.62
N ASN A 97 5.20 -1.64 8.89
CA ASN A 97 4.06 -1.36 8.01
C ASN A 97 4.53 -0.70 6.70
N ASP A 98 5.61 0.05 6.73
CA ASP A 98 6.20 0.65 5.53
C ASP A 98 6.81 -0.42 4.62
N TYR A 99 7.57 -1.36 5.19
CA TYR A 99 8.04 -2.52 4.44
C TYR A 99 6.87 -3.31 3.83
N LYS A 100 5.80 -3.56 4.59
CA LYS A 100 4.59 -4.23 4.08
C LYS A 100 3.96 -3.46 2.92
N GLN A 101 3.88 -2.13 2.99
CA GLN A 101 3.34 -1.30 1.92
C GLN A 101 4.20 -1.35 0.66
N VAL A 102 5.53 -1.25 0.80
CA VAL A 102 6.48 -1.32 -0.32
C VAL A 102 6.46 -2.69 -0.98
N VAL A 103 6.48 -3.76 -0.20
CA VAL A 103 6.33 -5.14 -0.71
C VAL A 103 5.01 -5.28 -1.45
N ASN A 104 3.89 -4.86 -0.86
CA ASN A 104 2.59 -4.95 -1.52
C ASN A 104 2.53 -4.12 -2.83
N TYR A 105 3.13 -2.93 -2.84
CA TYR A 105 3.23 -2.12 -4.05
C TYR A 105 3.99 -2.85 -5.17
N HIS A 106 5.19 -3.37 -4.87
CA HIS A 106 5.99 -4.09 -5.86
C HIS A 106 5.33 -5.39 -6.31
N SER A 107 4.70 -6.13 -5.40
CA SER A 107 3.90 -7.31 -5.76
C SER A 107 2.77 -6.94 -6.73
N LYS A 108 2.03 -5.85 -6.48
CA LYS A 108 0.98 -5.39 -7.40
C LYS A 108 1.54 -4.95 -8.76
N GLN A 109 2.67 -4.24 -8.78
CA GLN A 109 3.32 -3.84 -10.04
C GLN A 109 3.81 -5.06 -10.83
N MET A 110 4.39 -6.06 -10.16
CA MET A 110 4.79 -7.32 -10.77
C MET A 110 3.59 -8.01 -11.43
N VAL A 111 2.46 -8.11 -10.73
CA VAL A 111 1.21 -8.68 -11.28
C VAL A 111 0.73 -7.89 -12.51
N HIS A 112 0.72 -6.56 -12.41
CA HIS A 112 0.31 -5.68 -13.50
C HIS A 112 1.19 -5.87 -14.75
N HIS A 113 2.51 -5.82 -14.58
CA HIS A 113 3.45 -5.97 -15.68
C HIS A 113 3.43 -7.39 -16.27
N ALA A 114 3.25 -8.43 -15.45
CA ALA A 114 3.06 -9.79 -15.95
C ALA A 114 1.80 -9.89 -16.83
N LYS A 115 0.69 -9.25 -16.43
CA LYS A 115 -0.53 -9.19 -17.26
C LYS A 115 -0.29 -8.46 -18.59
N MET A 116 0.42 -7.34 -18.55
CA MET A 116 0.77 -6.58 -19.76
C MET A 116 1.67 -7.39 -20.70
N ALA A 117 2.69 -8.06 -20.18
CA ALA A 117 3.58 -8.89 -20.98
C ALA A 117 2.84 -10.07 -21.64
N ARG A 118 1.93 -10.74 -20.91
CA ARG A 118 1.04 -11.77 -21.49
C ARG A 118 0.14 -11.20 -22.60
N HIS A 119 -0.42 -10.02 -22.39
CA HIS A 119 -1.23 -9.36 -23.41
C HIS A 119 -0.42 -9.11 -24.68
N TYR A 120 0.78 -8.52 -24.58
CA TYR A 120 1.62 -8.27 -25.75
C TYR A 120 2.09 -9.55 -26.46
N ALA A 121 2.42 -10.62 -25.71
CA ALA A 121 2.76 -11.91 -26.31
C ALA A 121 1.58 -12.47 -27.13
N LYS A 122 0.35 -12.38 -26.61
CA LYS A 122 -0.86 -12.79 -27.33
C LYS A 122 -1.14 -11.94 -28.57
N GLU A 123 -0.98 -10.62 -28.46
CA GLU A 123 -1.14 -9.71 -29.58
C GLU A 123 -0.11 -9.98 -30.69
N CYS A 124 1.15 -10.23 -30.33
CA CYS A 124 2.19 -10.62 -31.29
C CYS A 124 1.80 -11.91 -32.04
N GLN A 125 1.34 -12.93 -31.32
CA GLN A 125 0.86 -14.17 -31.94
C GLN A 125 -0.32 -13.93 -32.88
N HIS A 126 -1.28 -13.10 -32.51
CA HIS A 126 -2.41 -12.76 -33.37
C HIS A 126 -1.99 -12.01 -34.65
N GLN A 127 -1.02 -11.09 -34.54
CA GLN A 127 -0.64 -10.20 -35.64
C GLN A 127 0.39 -10.83 -36.59
N THR A 128 1.27 -11.70 -36.07
CA THR A 128 2.43 -12.22 -36.81
C THR A 128 2.46 -13.74 -36.92
N SER A 129 1.60 -14.44 -36.18
CA SER A 129 1.67 -15.90 -35.97
C SER A 129 2.94 -16.39 -35.26
N GLU A 130 3.80 -15.49 -34.77
CA GLU A 130 4.97 -15.82 -33.96
C GLU A 130 4.63 -15.86 -32.47
N GLN A 131 5.18 -16.84 -31.75
CA GLN A 131 4.98 -16.97 -30.31
C GLN A 131 6.19 -16.44 -29.54
N ILE A 132 5.96 -15.44 -28.67
CA ILE A 132 6.97 -14.96 -27.73
C ILE A 132 6.85 -15.76 -26.42
N HIS A 133 7.94 -16.42 -26.03
CA HIS A 133 8.02 -17.10 -24.73
C HIS A 133 8.31 -16.09 -23.62
N LEU A 134 7.47 -16.07 -22.60
CA LEU A 134 7.67 -15.22 -21.43
C LEU A 134 8.75 -15.83 -20.52
N PRO A 135 9.66 -15.02 -19.96
CA PRO A 135 10.73 -15.51 -19.08
C PRO A 135 10.27 -15.79 -17.65
N PHE A 136 8.96 -15.96 -17.43
CA PHE A 136 8.36 -16.23 -16.13
C PHE A 136 7.17 -17.18 -16.29
N ASP A 137 6.89 -17.95 -15.25
CA ASP A 137 5.77 -18.89 -15.25
C ASP A 137 4.44 -18.14 -15.39
N GLU A 138 3.65 -18.58 -16.36
CA GLU A 138 2.33 -18.03 -16.66
C GLU A 138 1.35 -18.18 -15.49
N ASN A 139 1.57 -19.15 -14.58
CA ASN A 139 0.68 -19.46 -13.45
C ASN A 139 1.18 -18.95 -12.09
N ALA A 140 2.46 -18.61 -11.95
CA ALA A 140 3.07 -18.33 -10.63
C ALA A 140 2.77 -16.94 -10.04
N ILE A 141 2.21 -16.02 -10.83
CA ILE A 141 2.08 -14.58 -10.46
C ILE A 141 0.64 -14.21 -10.06
N LEU A 142 -0.22 -15.19 -9.79
CA LEU A 142 -1.53 -14.92 -9.18
C LEU A 142 -1.37 -15.00 -7.66
N LEU A 143 -1.06 -13.86 -7.04
CA LEU A 143 -1.30 -13.70 -5.61
C LEU A 143 -2.79 -13.38 -5.45
N ASP A 144 -3.53 -14.30 -4.84
CA ASP A 144 -4.94 -14.14 -4.46
C ASP A 144 -5.17 -12.92 -3.54
#